data_AF-A0A2V8V3J8-F1
#
_entry.id   AF-A0A2V8V3J8-F1
#
_cell.length_a   1.000
_cell.length_b   1.000
_cell.length_c   1.000
_cell.angle_alpha   90.00
_cell.angle_beta   90.00
_cell.angle_gamma   90.00
#
_symmetry.space_group_name_H-M   'P 1'
#
loop_
_entity.id
_entity.type
_entity.pdbx_description
1 polymer ?
#
loop_
_entity_poly.entity_id
_entity_poly.type
_entity_poly.pdbx_seq_one_letter_code
_entity_poly.pdbx_strand_id
1 'polypeptide(L)'
;MKSAYVGDSYDAVKRLWQQVFAEWAPLYANRQFIPDDIQSEFTCLTGVPMLCRTPSGPYSVLNDPDTGVRLPDEGNQSESRKHIMLATICGQLRQEAARAVVTFDQSDYRHSKLKLDEQRRTKMRYLAASGLFAFYYVSHDFFSHFPARIRDRSFGSAC
;
A
#
# COMPACT_ATOMS: atom_id res chain seq x y z
N MET A 1 -3.20 -7.31 -5.23
CA MET A 1 -4.08 -6.58 -6.18
C MET A 1 -4.69 -7.50 -7.26
N LYS A 2 -5.96 -7.27 -7.69
CA LYS A 2 -6.58 -7.91 -8.88
C LYS A 2 -6.94 -6.86 -9.96
N SER A 3 -6.97 -7.26 -11.23
CA SER A 3 -7.32 -6.38 -12.36
C SER A 3 -8.63 -5.59 -12.16
N ALA A 4 -9.68 -6.23 -11.63
CA ALA A 4 -10.97 -5.57 -11.38
C ALA A 4 -10.94 -4.44 -10.32
N TYR A 5 -9.84 -4.30 -9.57
CA TYR A 5 -9.68 -3.27 -8.53
C TYR A 5 -8.71 -2.16 -8.93
N VAL A 6 -8.16 -2.22 -10.15
CA VAL A 6 -7.34 -1.14 -10.69
C VAL A 6 -8.24 0.09 -10.91
N GLY A 7 -7.83 1.24 -10.37
CA GLY A 7 -8.60 2.48 -10.39
C GLY A 7 -9.58 2.64 -9.22
N ASP A 8 -9.49 1.83 -8.16
CA ASP A 8 -10.30 1.97 -6.96
C ASP A 8 -9.88 3.17 -6.07
N SER A 9 -10.58 3.37 -4.94
CA SER A 9 -10.24 4.42 -3.98
C SER A 9 -8.86 4.23 -3.32
N TYR A 10 -8.36 3.00 -3.24
CA TYR A 10 -7.05 2.71 -2.67
C TYR A 10 -5.93 3.15 -3.62
N ASP A 11 -6.14 3.12 -4.93
CA ASP A 11 -5.17 3.62 -5.91
C ASP A 11 -4.97 5.15 -5.81
N ALA A 12 -5.99 5.91 -5.39
CA ALA A 12 -5.83 7.32 -5.07
C ALA A 12 -4.90 7.53 -3.86
N VAL A 13 -5.00 6.67 -2.83
CA VAL A 13 -4.12 6.69 -1.66
C VAL A 13 -2.68 6.32 -2.06
N LYS A 14 -2.50 5.34 -2.96
CA LYS A 14 -1.17 4.96 -3.47
C LYS A 14 -0.52 6.11 -4.25
N ARG A 15 -1.31 6.82 -5.07
CA ARG A 15 -0.85 8.03 -5.77
C ARG A 15 -0.45 9.13 -4.79
N LEU A 16 -1.22 9.35 -3.73
CA LEU A 16 -0.85 10.30 -2.68
C LEU A 16 0.50 9.93 -2.04
N TRP A 17 0.68 8.66 -1.66
CA TRP A 17 1.95 8.21 -1.09
C TRP A 17 3.10 8.39 -2.09
N GLN A 18 2.92 8.07 -3.37
CA GLN A 18 3.93 8.33 -4.40
C GLN A 18 4.42 9.78 -4.37
N GLN A 19 3.49 10.74 -4.26
CA GLN A 19 3.82 12.16 -4.20
C GLN A 19 4.53 12.55 -2.90
N VAL A 20 4.07 12.03 -1.76
CA VAL A 20 4.68 12.30 -0.44
C VAL A 20 6.12 11.80 -0.36
N PHE A 21 6.43 10.67 -0.99
CA PHE A 21 7.74 10.04 -0.95
C PHE A 21 8.70 10.50 -2.07
N ALA A 22 8.19 11.16 -3.11
CA ALA A 22 8.92 11.41 -4.37
C ALA A 22 10.28 12.11 -4.20
N GLU A 23 10.38 13.07 -3.28
CA GLU A 23 11.58 13.92 -3.16
C GLU A 23 12.70 13.32 -2.29
N TRP A 24 12.38 12.38 -1.39
CA TRP A 24 13.35 11.92 -0.37
C TRP A 24 13.56 10.41 -0.33
N ALA A 25 12.58 9.61 -0.78
CA ALA A 25 12.71 8.16 -0.91
C ALA A 25 11.62 7.63 -1.84
N PRO A 26 11.77 7.77 -3.18
CA PRO A 26 10.74 7.39 -4.15
C PRO A 26 10.14 6.01 -3.87
N LEU A 27 8.81 5.92 -3.99
CA LEU A 27 8.07 4.70 -3.68
C LEU A 27 8.05 3.77 -4.90
N TYR A 28 8.33 2.48 -4.66
CA TYR A 28 8.29 1.43 -5.68
C TYR A 28 7.41 0.29 -5.22
N ALA A 29 6.55 -0.22 -6.10
CA ALA A 29 5.68 -1.35 -5.80
C ALA A 29 6.43 -2.68 -5.92
N ASN A 30 6.31 -3.52 -4.88
CA ASN A 30 6.83 -4.88 -4.92
C ASN A 30 6.01 -5.73 -5.90
N ARG A 31 6.66 -6.18 -6.97
CA ARG A 31 6.06 -6.93 -8.09
C ARG A 31 5.34 -8.19 -7.67
N GLN A 32 5.75 -8.81 -6.56
CA GLN A 32 5.10 -10.01 -6.04
C GLN A 32 3.60 -9.80 -5.79
N PHE A 33 3.17 -8.57 -5.46
CA PHE A 33 1.78 -8.29 -5.10
C PHE A 33 0.95 -7.68 -6.23
N ILE A 34 1.58 -7.36 -7.36
CA ILE A 34 0.94 -6.76 -8.55
C ILE A 34 1.07 -7.75 -9.72
N PRO A 35 -0.03 -8.42 -10.13
CA PRO A 35 -0.04 -9.34 -11.28
C PRO A 35 0.59 -8.72 -12.54
N ASP A 36 1.40 -9.50 -13.27
CA ASP A 36 2.18 -9.01 -14.41
C ASP A 36 1.31 -8.36 -15.50
N ASP A 37 0.09 -8.87 -15.70
CA ASP A 37 -0.88 -8.38 -16.67
C ASP A 37 -1.40 -6.97 -16.38
N ILE A 38 -1.27 -6.48 -15.14
CA ILE A 38 -1.79 -5.16 -14.72
C ILE A 38 -0.72 -4.17 -14.27
N GLN A 39 0.56 -4.56 -14.23
CA GLN A 39 1.64 -3.70 -13.73
C GLN A 39 1.74 -2.36 -14.48
N SER A 40 1.55 -2.38 -15.81
CA SER A 40 1.58 -1.18 -16.66
C SER A 40 0.43 -0.23 -16.33
N GLU A 41 -0.80 -0.76 -16.21
CA GLU A 41 -2.00 0.02 -15.90
C GLU A 41 -1.93 0.59 -14.49
N PHE A 42 -1.53 -0.24 -13.51
CA PHE A 42 -1.28 0.17 -12.14
C PHE A 42 -0.28 1.33 -12.07
N THR A 43 0.85 1.22 -12.78
CA THR A 43 1.88 2.27 -12.79
C THR A 43 1.35 3.55 -13.44
N CYS A 44 0.61 3.43 -14.53
CA CYS A 44 -0.01 4.57 -15.21
C CYS A 44 -0.97 5.33 -14.29
N LEU A 45 -1.80 4.60 -13.54
CA LEU A 45 -2.80 5.21 -12.66
C LEU A 45 -2.20 5.74 -11.35
N THR A 46 -1.35 4.96 -10.67
CA THR A 46 -0.83 5.35 -9.35
C THR A 46 0.40 6.24 -9.45
N GLY A 47 1.13 6.20 -10.58
CA GLY A 47 2.45 6.79 -10.72
C GLY A 47 3.55 6.01 -9.97
N VAL A 48 3.22 4.87 -9.35
CA VAL A 48 4.16 4.06 -8.57
C VAL A 48 4.86 3.06 -9.51
N PRO A 49 6.16 3.20 -9.78
CA PRO A 49 6.90 2.24 -10.60
C PRO A 49 7.07 0.88 -9.91
N MET A 50 7.23 -0.18 -10.71
CA MET A 50 7.57 -1.51 -10.20
C MET A 50 9.02 -1.58 -9.69
N LEU A 51 9.23 -2.23 -8.55
CA LEU A 51 10.55 -2.55 -8.02
C LEU A 51 11.16 -3.74 -8.79
N CYS A 52 11.78 -3.47 -9.95
CA CYS A 52 12.44 -4.49 -10.77
C CYS A 52 13.88 -4.78 -10.34
N ARG A 53 14.55 -3.78 -9.79
CA ARG A 53 15.95 -3.81 -9.30
C ARG A 53 16.05 -2.85 -8.12
N THR A 54 16.99 -3.07 -7.22
CA THR A 54 17.27 -2.14 -6.12
C THR A 54 17.68 -0.78 -6.68
N PRO A 55 16.99 0.31 -6.33
CA PRO A 55 17.41 1.67 -6.70
C PRO A 55 18.80 2.02 -6.15
N SER A 56 19.54 2.87 -6.85
CA SER A 56 20.89 3.30 -6.44
C SER A 56 20.91 4.29 -5.27
N GLY A 57 19.79 4.94 -4.99
CA GLY A 57 19.62 5.90 -3.90
C GLY A 57 18.54 5.48 -2.91
N PRO A 58 18.19 6.35 -1.95
CA PRO A 58 17.10 6.11 -1.02
C PRO A 58 15.80 5.76 -1.74
N TYR A 59 15.07 4.77 -1.24
CA TYR A 59 13.77 4.38 -1.80
C TYR A 59 12.81 3.89 -0.72
N SER A 60 11.55 3.78 -1.09
CA SER A 60 10.50 3.19 -0.27
C SER A 60 9.84 2.03 -1.01
N VAL A 61 9.29 1.07 -0.28
CA VAL A 61 8.62 -0.10 -0.86
C VAL A 61 7.13 -0.05 -0.57
N LEU A 62 6.31 -0.29 -1.59
CA LEU A 62 4.88 -0.51 -1.46
C LEU A 62 4.58 -2.00 -1.59
N ASN A 63 3.96 -2.59 -0.56
CA ASN A 63 3.38 -3.92 -0.61
C ASN A 63 1.85 -3.82 -0.66
N ASP A 64 1.23 -4.42 -1.67
CA ASP A 64 -0.23 -4.35 -1.90
C ASP A 64 -0.88 -5.75 -2.00
N PRO A 65 -0.76 -6.57 -0.94
CA PRO A 65 -1.28 -7.93 -0.93
C PRO A 65 -2.82 -7.94 -1.05
N ASP A 66 -3.40 -8.95 -1.71
CA ASP A 66 -4.87 -9.05 -1.89
C ASP A 66 -5.65 -9.12 -0.57
N THR A 67 -5.01 -9.49 0.53
CA THR A 67 -5.68 -9.67 1.83
C THR A 67 -4.98 -8.91 2.93
N GLY A 68 -3.65 -8.96 3.06
CA GLY A 68 -2.97 -8.11 4.04
C GLY A 68 -1.76 -8.75 4.68
N VAL A 69 -1.54 -8.41 5.94
CA VAL A 69 -0.35 -8.83 6.69
C VAL A 69 -0.66 -10.05 7.56
N ARG A 70 0.26 -11.02 7.59
CA ARG A 70 0.20 -12.16 8.51
C ARG A 70 0.18 -11.70 9.96
N LEU A 71 -0.77 -12.21 10.73
CA LEU A 71 -0.70 -12.12 12.19
C LEU A 71 0.48 -13.00 12.64
N PRO A 72 1.38 -12.49 13.49
CA PRO A 72 2.47 -13.31 13.99
C PRO A 72 1.90 -14.46 14.84
N ASP A 73 2.63 -15.57 14.87
CA ASP A 73 2.31 -16.78 15.66
C ASP A 73 1.07 -17.58 15.22
N GLU A 74 0.37 -17.15 14.16
CA GLU A 74 -0.64 -17.99 13.50
C GLU A 74 0.01 -19.15 12.72
N GLY A 75 -0.63 -20.31 12.69
CA GLY A 75 -0.06 -21.52 12.09
C GLY A 75 0.22 -21.44 10.58
N ASN A 76 -0.44 -20.51 9.87
CA ASN A 76 -0.20 -20.29 8.44
C ASN A 76 0.64 -19.02 8.20
N GLN A 77 1.95 -19.18 8.21
CA GLN A 77 2.91 -18.14 7.87
C GLN A 77 3.35 -18.17 6.39
N SER A 78 2.64 -18.87 5.51
CA SER A 78 3.00 -18.88 4.08
C SER A 78 2.77 -17.50 3.44
N GLU A 79 3.80 -17.01 2.76
CA GLU A 79 3.73 -15.80 1.95
C GLU A 79 3.16 -16.09 0.56
N SER A 80 2.35 -15.18 0.05
CA SER A 80 1.75 -15.28 -1.28
C SER A 80 1.34 -13.90 -1.77
N ARG A 81 0.79 -13.81 -2.99
CA ARG A 81 0.15 -12.57 -3.48
C ARG A 81 -0.92 -12.01 -2.55
N LYS A 82 -1.53 -12.86 -1.72
CA LYS A 82 -2.59 -12.47 -0.79
C LYS A 82 -2.09 -11.98 0.55
N HIS A 83 -0.93 -12.46 1.00
CA HIS A 83 -0.45 -12.19 2.35
C HIS A 83 1.05 -11.98 2.35
N ILE A 84 1.49 -10.93 3.03
CA ILE A 84 2.90 -10.67 3.35
C ILE A 84 3.20 -10.99 4.81
N MET A 85 4.40 -11.50 5.10
CA MET A 85 4.85 -11.70 6.47
C MET A 85 5.46 -10.44 7.08
N LEU A 86 5.30 -10.27 8.40
CA LEU A 86 6.00 -9.21 9.13
C LEU A 86 7.53 -9.35 9.04
N ALA A 87 8.05 -10.58 9.03
CA ALA A 87 9.47 -10.83 8.84
C ALA A 87 10.00 -10.29 7.50
N THR A 88 9.22 -10.42 6.42
CA THR A 88 9.55 -9.87 5.10
C THR A 88 9.58 -8.35 5.12
N ILE A 89 8.60 -7.70 5.77
CA ILE A 89 8.59 -6.24 5.97
C ILE A 89 9.84 -5.79 6.73
N CYS A 90 10.22 -6.51 7.80
CA CYS A 90 11.46 -6.23 8.53
C CYS A 90 12.69 -6.39 7.64
N GLY A 91 12.73 -7.42 6.79
CA GLY A 91 13.81 -7.65 5.84
C GLY A 91 13.95 -6.52 4.81
N GLN A 92 12.83 -6.01 4.29
CA GLN A 92 12.81 -4.88 3.36
C GLN A 92 13.40 -3.61 4.00
N LEU A 93 13.02 -3.28 5.24
CA LEU A 93 13.54 -2.10 5.95
C LEU A 93 15.00 -2.22 6.38
N ARG A 94 15.56 -3.43 6.44
CA ARG A 94 16.98 -3.65 6.74
C ARG A 94 17.89 -3.43 5.54
N GLN A 95 17.34 -3.28 4.34
CA GLN A 95 18.13 -2.91 3.16
C GLN A 95 18.65 -1.48 3.33
N GLU A 96 19.95 -1.26 3.15
CA GLU A 96 20.65 -0.02 3.54
C GLU A 96 20.01 1.26 2.96
N ALA A 97 19.48 1.19 1.73
CA ALA A 97 18.84 2.31 1.05
C ALA A 97 17.31 2.39 1.23
N ALA A 98 16.66 1.39 1.83
CA ALA A 98 15.22 1.43 2.08
C ALA A 98 14.93 2.37 3.27
N ARG A 99 14.04 3.35 3.06
CA ARG A 99 13.67 4.35 4.08
C ARG A 99 12.30 4.12 4.69
N ALA A 100 11.38 3.55 3.92
CA ALA A 100 10.04 3.23 4.39
C ALA A 100 9.48 2.00 3.68
N VAL A 101 8.54 1.33 4.35
CA VAL A 101 7.69 0.30 3.75
C VAL A 101 6.24 0.65 4.04
N VAL A 102 5.46 0.84 2.98
CA VAL A 102 4.02 1.03 3.05
C VAL A 102 3.36 -0.29 2.69
N THR A 103 2.53 -0.84 3.59
CA THR A 103 1.83 -2.10 3.35
C THR A 103 0.34 -1.90 3.55
N PHE A 104 -0.46 -2.25 2.55
CA PHE A 104 -1.92 -2.26 2.67
C PHE A 104 -2.35 -3.54 3.41
N ASP A 105 -3.11 -3.37 4.48
CA ASP A 105 -3.52 -4.47 5.35
C ASP A 105 -5.04 -4.48 5.54
N GLN A 106 -5.69 -5.39 4.80
CA GLN A 106 -7.13 -5.66 4.87
C GLN A 106 -7.43 -6.93 5.67
N SER A 107 -6.43 -7.48 6.38
CA SER A 107 -6.57 -8.80 6.97
C SER A 107 -7.41 -8.76 8.23
N ASP A 108 -8.38 -9.68 8.29
CA ASP A 108 -9.25 -9.94 9.43
C ASP A 108 -9.18 -11.44 9.73
N TYR A 109 -8.41 -11.80 10.76
CA TYR A 109 -8.23 -13.19 11.19
C TYR A 109 -9.44 -13.65 12.01
N ARG A 110 -10.55 -13.97 11.31
CA ARG A 110 -11.83 -14.37 11.91
C ARG A 110 -11.76 -15.61 12.81
N HIS A 111 -10.79 -16.48 12.58
CA HIS A 111 -10.57 -17.67 13.40
C HIS A 111 -9.56 -17.46 14.54
N SER A 112 -8.96 -16.26 14.63
CA SER A 112 -8.17 -15.92 15.81
C SER A 112 -9.12 -15.60 16.98
N LYS A 113 -8.66 -15.84 18.21
CA LYS A 113 -9.39 -15.42 19.43
C LYS A 113 -9.29 -13.91 19.68
N LEU A 114 -8.62 -13.17 18.80
CA LEU A 114 -8.30 -11.76 18.98
C LEU A 114 -9.29 -10.86 18.22
N LYS A 115 -9.67 -9.76 18.86
CA LYS A 115 -10.42 -8.69 18.18
C LYS A 115 -9.54 -8.00 17.13
N LEU A 116 -10.14 -7.35 16.13
CA LEU A 116 -9.40 -6.70 15.04
C LEU A 116 -8.33 -5.70 15.54
N ASP A 117 -8.65 -4.88 16.54
CA ASP A 117 -7.67 -3.94 17.13
C ASP A 117 -6.56 -4.65 17.93
N GLU A 118 -6.82 -5.84 18.47
CA GLU A 118 -5.80 -6.67 19.10
C GLU A 118 -4.88 -7.28 18.04
N GLN A 119 -5.43 -7.77 16.93
CA GLN A 119 -4.64 -8.27 15.80
C GLN A 119 -3.69 -7.18 15.27
N ARG A 120 -4.19 -5.96 15.07
CA ARG A 120 -3.38 -4.80 14.67
C ARG A 120 -2.28 -4.52 15.70
N ARG A 121 -2.62 -4.41 16.99
CA ARG A 121 -1.64 -4.17 18.05
C ARG A 121 -0.58 -5.27 18.13
N THR A 122 -0.94 -6.53 17.90
CA THR A 122 0.02 -7.64 17.87
C THR A 122 1.04 -7.46 16.74
N LYS A 123 0.60 -7.09 15.53
CA LYS A 123 1.51 -6.76 14.41
C LYS A 123 2.43 -5.58 14.76
N MET A 124 1.89 -4.52 15.35
CA MET A 124 2.66 -3.35 15.76
C MET A 124 3.72 -3.69 16.83
N ARG A 125 3.36 -4.53 17.82
CA ARG A 125 4.32 -4.99 18.84
C ARG A 125 5.44 -5.81 18.23
N TYR A 126 5.14 -6.67 17.24
CA TYR A 126 6.16 -7.44 16.55
C TYR A 126 7.18 -6.54 15.82
N LEU A 127 6.70 -5.50 15.11
CA LEU A 127 7.57 -4.54 14.43
C LEU A 127 8.42 -3.74 15.43
N ALA A 128 7.80 -3.27 16.53
CA ALA A 128 8.51 -2.57 17.59
C ALA A 128 9.58 -3.44 18.27
N ALA A 129 9.26 -4.71 18.56
CA ALA A 129 10.22 -5.68 19.11
C ALA A 129 11.36 -6.00 18.13
N SER A 130 11.14 -5.81 16.83
CA SER A 130 12.17 -5.92 15.79
C SER A 130 13.03 -4.65 15.63
N GLY A 131 12.83 -3.64 16.49
CA GLY A 131 13.55 -2.37 16.47
C GLY A 131 13.04 -1.36 15.44
N LEU A 132 11.83 -1.56 14.90
CA LEU A 132 11.27 -0.72 13.84
C LEU A 132 10.19 0.21 14.40
N PHE A 133 10.24 1.46 13.98
CA PHE A 133 9.11 2.37 14.16
C PHE A 133 8.05 2.07 13.11
N ALA A 134 6.81 1.92 13.56
CA ALA A 134 5.68 1.71 12.68
C ALA A 134 4.44 2.41 13.26
N PHE A 135 3.53 2.82 12.38
CA PHE A 135 2.17 3.22 12.75
C PHE A 135 1.16 2.48 11.87
N TYR A 136 -0.07 2.32 12.37
CA TYR A 136 -1.18 1.71 11.63
C TYR A 136 -2.26 2.77 11.46
N TYR A 137 -2.59 3.11 10.21
CA TYR A 137 -3.67 4.02 9.89
C TYR A 137 -4.91 3.23 9.44
N VAL A 138 -6.05 3.50 10.08
CA VAL A 138 -7.34 2.90 9.71
C VAL A 138 -8.18 3.99 9.06
N SER A 139 -8.41 3.90 7.77
CA SER A 139 -9.43 4.72 7.10
C SER A 139 -10.79 4.08 7.32
N HIS A 140 -11.72 4.84 7.88
CA HIS A 140 -13.15 4.58 7.70
C HIS A 140 -13.51 5.14 6.33
N ASP A 141 -13.79 4.31 5.33
CA ASP A 141 -14.18 4.80 4.01
C ASP A 141 -15.45 5.67 4.11
N PHE A 142 -15.25 6.99 4.02
CA PHE A 142 -16.22 7.99 3.58
C PHE A 142 -15.52 8.91 2.57
N PHE A 143 -15.01 8.34 1.48
CA PHE A 143 -14.71 9.13 0.29
C PHE A 143 -16.01 9.36 -0.50
N SER A 144 -16.94 10.15 0.07
CA SER A 144 -18.06 10.70 -0.70
C SER A 144 -17.53 11.83 -1.59
N HIS A 145 -17.20 11.52 -2.84
CA HIS A 145 -17.02 12.55 -3.86
C HIS A 145 -18.42 13.05 -4.26
N PHE A 146 -18.81 14.22 -3.75
CA PHE A 146 -19.91 15.03 -4.29
C PHE A 146 -19.39 15.86 -5.49
N PRO A 147 -20.21 16.12 -6.52
CA PRO A 147 -19.75 16.48 -7.87
C PRO A 147 -19.33 17.95 -7.96
N ALA A 148 -18.20 18.23 -8.61
CA ALA A 148 -17.90 19.59 -9.05
C ALA A 148 -18.52 19.83 -10.44
N ARG A 149 -19.57 20.65 -10.46
CA ARG A 149 -20.12 21.33 -11.63
C ARG A 149 -19.00 21.77 -12.58
N ILE A 150 -19.11 21.38 -13.85
CA ILE A 150 -18.56 22.18 -14.94
C ILE A 150 -19.40 23.45 -14.97
N ARG A 151 -18.80 24.57 -14.52
CA ARG A 151 -19.39 25.90 -14.68
C ARG A 151 -19.48 26.23 -16.17
N ASP A 152 -20.62 26.82 -16.55
CA ASP A 152 -20.85 27.56 -17.77
C ASP A 152 -19.59 28.26 -18.26
N ARG A 153 -19.20 27.99 -19.52
CA ARG A 153 -18.54 28.99 -20.34
C ARG A 153 -19.61 29.70 -21.15
N SER A 154 -20.01 30.84 -20.61
CA SER A 154 -20.50 31.97 -21.38
C SER A 154 -19.63 32.19 -22.64
N PHE A 155 -20.17 31.88 -23.81
CA PHE A 155 -19.77 32.52 -25.06
C PHE A 155 -20.64 33.78 -25.21
N GLY A 156 -20.06 34.95 -24.92
CA GLY A 156 -20.42 36.18 -25.64
C GLY A 156 -19.36 36.38 -26.73
N SER A 157 -19.60 36.99 -27.88
CA SER A 157 -20.74 37.68 -28.47
C SER A 157 -20.41 37.82 -29.97
N ALA A 158 -21.41 37.77 -30.87
CA ALA A 158 -21.34 38.39 -32.20
C ALA A 158 -22.75 38.46 -32.82
N CYS A 159 -23.44 39.55 -32.54
CA CYS A 159 -24.05 40.47 -33.51
C CYS A 159 -24.24 41.82 -32.81
#